data_AF-A0A662Z3Z0-F1
#
_entry.id   AF-A0A662Z3Z0-F1
#
_cell.length_a   1.000
_cell.length_b   1.000
_cell.length_c   1.000
_cell.angle_alpha   90.00
_cell.angle_beta   90.00
_cell.angle_gamma   90.00
#
_symmetry.space_group_name_H-M   'P 1'
#
loop_
_entity.id
_entity.type
_entity.pdbx_description
1 polymer ?
#
loop_
_entity_poly.entity_id
_entity_poly.type
_entity_poly.pdbx_seq_one_letter_code
_entity_poly.pdbx_strand_id
1 'polypeptide(L)'
;MKRLLVLIVAMLLVPNLVKAEEELEDLLTKFEVVSGTFDEYYEIVTSFDDVSEVIEDEMYIIDDKILTIEDDLYLLENNELGRLDERLELIESEIDLLQKRLELFEYSLTLVGLYEESDQDNSEVSNRELSNTISKAEEWSELLFWSKVSIAERLVEIEKFPEDIANQAVEEMNADFNDNALNTARNWSDLLNWSNATIWENLQEVEGFTEEEADYAIENLE
;
A
#
# COMPACT_ATOMS: atom_id res chain seq x y z
N MET A 1 66.32 60.96 61.21
CA MET A 1 64.92 60.63 61.56
C MET A 1 63.99 60.54 60.34
N LYS A 2 63.75 61.61 59.56
CA LYS A 2 62.80 61.58 58.42
C LYS A 2 63.07 60.48 57.36
N ARG A 3 64.33 60.26 56.95
CA ARG A 3 64.71 59.20 55.99
C ARG A 3 64.46 57.78 56.50
N LEU A 4 64.64 57.55 57.81
CA LEU A 4 64.38 56.26 58.43
C LEU A 4 62.87 55.96 58.49
N LEU A 5 62.06 56.99 58.77
CA LEU A 5 60.60 56.88 58.79
C LEU A 5 60.03 56.53 57.40
N VAL A 6 60.55 57.15 56.34
CA VAL A 6 60.15 56.86 54.95
C VAL A 6 60.50 55.43 54.55
N LEU A 7 61.68 54.94 54.94
CA LEU A 7 62.09 53.55 54.69
C LEU A 7 61.22 52.53 55.43
N ILE A 8 60.85 52.80 56.68
CA ILE A 8 59.97 51.92 57.47
C ILE A 8 58.56 51.91 56.87
N VAL A 9 58.03 53.07 56.49
CA VAL A 9 56.73 53.20 55.83
C VAL A 9 56.73 52.47 54.49
N ALA A 10 57.78 52.62 53.67
CA ALA A 10 57.93 51.89 52.41
C ALA A 10 58.05 50.37 52.62
N MET A 11 58.81 49.91 53.61
CA MET A 11 58.95 48.48 53.94
C MET A 11 57.63 47.86 54.41
N LEU A 12 56.72 48.64 55.00
CA LEU A 12 55.41 48.15 55.45
C LEU A 12 54.34 48.24 54.36
N LEU A 13 54.38 49.26 53.49
CA LEU A 13 53.37 49.47 52.45
C LEU A 13 53.63 48.67 51.17
N VAL A 14 54.89 48.55 50.73
CA VAL A 14 55.22 47.89 49.46
C VAL A 14 54.77 46.42 49.43
N PRO A 15 55.01 45.59 50.47
CA PRO A 15 54.54 44.21 50.46
C PRO A 15 53.02 44.08 50.42
N ASN A 16 52.30 45.01 51.08
CA ASN A 16 50.84 45.03 51.06
C ASN A 16 50.29 45.45 49.69
N LEU A 17 50.96 46.38 48.99
CA LEU A 17 50.60 46.77 47.64
C LEU A 17 50.84 45.64 46.64
N VAL A 18 51.99 44.95 46.73
CA VAL A 18 52.29 43.79 45.89
C VAL A 18 51.26 42.69 46.10
N LYS A 19 50.91 42.39 47.37
CA LYS A 19 49.87 41.40 47.67
C LYS A 19 48.49 41.80 47.11
N ALA A 20 48.14 43.07 47.18
CA ALA A 20 46.87 43.57 46.63
C ALA A 20 46.85 43.51 45.09
N GLU A 21 47.99 43.71 44.43
CA GLU A 21 48.15 43.56 42.98
C GLU A 21 48.00 42.10 42.55
N GLU A 22 48.65 41.16 43.26
CA GLU A 22 48.49 39.71 43.03
C GLU A 22 47.02 39.25 43.23
N GLU A 23 46.35 39.74 44.27
CA GLU A 23 44.92 39.45 44.50
C GLU A 23 44.01 40.04 43.40
N LEU A 24 44.38 41.20 42.84
CA LEU A 24 43.64 41.81 41.73
C LEU A 24 43.83 41.02 40.43
N GLU A 25 45.03 40.55 40.12
CA GLU A 25 45.31 39.72 38.94
C GLU A 25 44.57 38.37 38.98
N ASP A 26 44.51 37.73 40.16
CA ASP A 26 43.74 36.50 40.36
C ASP A 26 42.23 36.74 40.16
N LEU A 27 41.71 37.87 40.66
CA LEU A 27 40.30 38.25 40.45
C LEU A 27 39.99 38.58 38.98
N LEU A 28 40.90 39.25 38.27
CA LEU A 28 40.76 39.54 36.84
C LEU A 28 40.74 38.25 36.03
N THR A 29 41.63 37.30 36.33
CA THR A 29 41.67 35.99 35.68
C THR A 29 40.37 35.22 35.89
N LYS A 30 39.84 35.21 37.13
CA LYS A 30 38.54 34.58 37.43
C LYS A 30 37.38 35.26 36.72
N PHE A 31 37.41 36.58 36.62
CA PHE A 31 36.39 37.35 35.90
C PHE A 31 36.41 37.03 34.39
N GLU A 32 37.59 36.95 33.77
CA GLU A 32 37.74 36.58 32.37
C GLU A 32 37.17 35.18 32.08
N VAL A 33 37.50 34.19 32.92
CA VAL A 33 36.94 32.83 32.80
C VAL A 33 35.42 32.85 32.89
N VAL A 34 34.86 33.57 33.87
CA VAL A 34 33.40 33.69 34.01
C VAL A 34 32.78 34.39 32.81
N SER A 35 33.38 35.47 32.30
CA SER A 35 32.88 36.17 31.11
C SER A 35 32.86 35.27 29.88
N GLY A 36 33.91 34.49 29.64
CA GLY A 36 33.95 33.52 28.54
C GLY A 36 32.86 32.46 28.63
N THR A 37 32.53 31.98 29.85
CA THR A 37 31.42 31.03 30.02
C THR A 37 30.04 31.64 29.73
N PHE A 38 29.86 32.96 29.93
CA PHE A 38 28.63 33.65 29.54
C PHE A 38 28.53 33.82 28.03
N ASP A 39 29.64 34.10 27.35
CA ASP A 39 29.68 34.22 25.89
C ASP A 39 29.33 32.88 25.23
N GLU A 40 29.91 31.76 25.71
CA GLU A 40 29.57 30.41 25.23
C GLU A 40 28.08 30.07 25.47
N TYR A 41 27.54 30.40 26.65
CA TYR A 41 26.12 30.20 26.95
C TYR A 41 25.22 31.02 26.02
N TYR A 42 25.60 32.27 25.74
CA TYR A 42 24.84 33.14 24.85
C TYR A 42 24.82 32.60 23.42
N GLU A 43 25.96 32.14 22.89
CA GLU A 43 26.06 31.54 21.55
C GLU A 43 25.20 30.28 21.43
N ILE A 44 25.19 29.43 22.46
CA ILE A 44 24.33 28.25 22.53
C ILE A 44 22.84 28.66 22.49
N VAL A 45 22.43 29.60 23.35
CA VAL A 45 21.02 30.05 23.40
C VAL A 45 20.59 30.64 22.06
N THR A 46 21.41 31.48 21.42
CA THR A 46 21.09 32.04 20.10
C THR A 46 20.97 30.96 19.02
N SER A 47 21.80 29.91 19.07
CA SER A 47 21.69 28.79 18.13
C SER A 47 20.41 27.97 18.32
N PHE A 48 19.87 27.91 19.55
CA PHE A 48 18.59 27.26 19.81
C PHE A 48 17.41 28.08 19.29
N ASP A 49 17.48 29.42 19.39
CA ASP A 49 16.46 30.31 18.84
C ASP A 49 16.37 30.15 17.31
N ASP A 50 17.52 30.12 16.61
CA ASP A 50 17.57 29.88 15.16
C ASP A 50 16.97 28.53 14.76
N VAL A 51 17.25 27.46 15.54
CA VAL A 51 16.69 26.13 15.28
C VAL A 51 15.18 26.09 15.58
N SER A 52 14.72 26.83 16.59
CA SER A 52 13.30 26.92 16.91
C SER A 52 12.51 27.59 15.78
N GLU A 53 13.04 28.67 15.20
CA GLU A 53 12.41 29.39 14.08
C GLU A 53 12.28 28.47 12.84
N VAL A 54 13.33 27.72 12.52
CA VAL A 54 13.29 26.75 11.40
C VAL A 54 12.25 25.64 11.64
N ILE A 55 12.14 25.13 12.87
CA ILE A 55 11.14 24.10 13.22
C ILE A 55 9.72 24.66 13.10
N GLU A 56 9.48 25.89 13.53
CA GLU A 56 8.16 26.54 13.41
C GLU A 56 7.75 26.73 11.95
N ASP A 57 8.69 27.15 11.09
CA ASP A 57 8.44 27.27 9.64
C ASP A 57 8.14 25.92 8.98
N GLU A 58 8.90 24.87 9.33
CA GLU A 58 8.64 23.51 8.82
C GLU A 58 7.30 22.97 9.31
N MET A 59 6.93 23.20 10.58
CA MET A 59 5.63 22.83 11.12
C MET A 59 4.49 23.53 10.38
N TYR A 60 4.63 24.82 10.07
CA TYR A 60 3.63 25.56 9.30
C TYR A 60 3.42 24.98 7.90
N ILE A 61 4.50 24.59 7.22
CA ILE A 61 4.43 23.93 5.90
C ILE A 61 3.75 22.56 6.00
N ILE A 62 4.01 21.81 7.07
CA ILE A 62 3.38 20.51 7.31
C ILE A 62 1.88 20.68 7.55
N ASP A 63 1.47 21.66 8.36
CA ASP A 63 0.05 21.93 8.64
C ASP A 63 -0.72 22.28 7.36
N ASP A 64 -0.15 23.11 6.48
CA ASP A 64 -0.76 23.47 5.19
C ASP A 64 -0.91 22.25 4.26
N LYS A 65 0.08 21.36 4.25
CA LYS A 65 0.00 20.09 3.52
C LYS A 65 -1.05 19.14 4.10
N ILE A 66 -1.17 19.07 5.42
CA ILE A 66 -2.21 18.27 6.09
C ILE A 66 -3.59 18.77 5.68
N LEU A 67 -3.83 20.08 5.73
CA LEU A 67 -5.11 20.68 5.31
C LEU A 67 -5.43 20.34 3.85
N THR A 68 -4.45 20.43 2.96
CA THR A 68 -4.64 20.07 1.54
C THR A 68 -5.02 18.60 1.37
N ILE A 69 -4.36 17.70 2.11
CA ILE A 69 -4.67 16.27 2.07
C ILE A 69 -6.07 15.99 2.65
N GLU A 70 -6.47 16.66 3.72
CA GLU A 70 -7.80 16.53 4.30
C GLU A 70 -8.90 16.95 3.31
N ASP A 71 -8.69 18.04 2.58
CA ASP A 71 -9.60 18.50 1.52
C ASP A 71 -9.70 17.48 0.37
N ASP A 72 -8.55 16.94 -0.09
CA ASP A 72 -8.52 15.93 -1.15
C ASP A 72 -9.23 14.63 -0.72
N LEU A 73 -9.01 14.18 0.52
CA LEU A 73 -9.70 13.03 1.10
C LEU A 73 -11.22 13.23 1.15
N TYR A 74 -11.66 14.42 1.56
CA TYR A 74 -13.07 14.77 1.59
C TYR A 74 -13.71 14.72 0.18
N LEU A 75 -12.99 15.22 -0.84
CA LEU A 75 -13.47 15.18 -2.22
C LEU A 75 -13.54 13.75 -2.78
N LEU A 76 -12.55 12.91 -2.47
CA LEU A 76 -12.50 11.50 -2.89
C LEU A 76 -13.67 10.70 -2.30
N GLU A 77 -13.91 10.84 -0.99
CA GLU A 77 -15.00 10.16 -0.28
C GLU A 77 -16.38 10.53 -0.88
N ASN A 78 -16.62 11.82 -1.12
CA ASN A 78 -17.94 12.29 -1.53
C ASN A 78 -18.21 12.21 -3.04
N ASN A 79 -17.19 12.07 -3.89
CA ASN A 79 -17.39 12.07 -5.35
C ASN A 79 -17.09 10.74 -6.02
N GLU A 80 -16.02 10.07 -5.64
CA GLU A 80 -15.56 8.85 -6.34
C GLU A 80 -16.08 7.60 -5.64
N LEU A 81 -15.86 7.51 -4.32
CA LEU A 81 -16.28 6.34 -3.54
C LEU A 81 -17.80 6.21 -3.48
N GLY A 82 -18.53 7.30 -3.19
CA GLY A 82 -20.00 7.24 -3.20
C GLY A 82 -20.60 6.85 -4.57
N ARG A 83 -19.97 7.24 -5.68
CA ARG A 83 -20.42 6.81 -7.02
C ARG A 83 -20.09 5.35 -7.32
N LEU A 84 -18.99 4.84 -6.77
CA LEU A 84 -18.65 3.43 -6.89
C LEU A 84 -19.61 2.56 -6.09
N ASP A 85 -20.00 2.99 -4.89
CA ASP A 85 -21.00 2.29 -4.07
C ASP A 85 -22.36 2.19 -4.79
N GLU A 86 -22.85 3.29 -5.36
CA GLU A 86 -24.09 3.28 -6.13
C GLU A 86 -24.01 2.36 -7.36
N ARG A 87 -22.86 2.35 -8.06
CA ARG A 87 -22.65 1.45 -9.20
C ARG A 87 -22.56 -0.01 -8.78
N LEU A 88 -21.94 -0.28 -7.63
CA LEU A 88 -21.84 -1.62 -7.06
C LEU A 88 -23.23 -2.15 -6.73
N GLU A 89 -24.08 -1.36 -6.06
CA GLU A 89 -25.46 -1.73 -5.75
C GLU A 89 -26.27 -2.06 -7.02
N LEU A 90 -26.09 -1.29 -8.09
CA LEU A 90 -26.73 -1.58 -9.38
C LEU A 90 -26.24 -2.89 -10.01
N ILE A 91 -24.93 -3.16 -9.96
CA ILE A 91 -24.34 -4.39 -10.48
C ILE A 91 -24.82 -5.60 -9.67
N GLU A 92 -24.85 -5.51 -8.34
CA GLU A 92 -25.37 -6.56 -7.47
C GLU A 92 -26.83 -6.88 -7.81
N SER A 93 -27.67 -5.85 -7.99
CA SER A 93 -29.06 -6.03 -8.41
C SER A 93 -29.18 -6.70 -9.80
N GLU A 94 -28.29 -6.37 -10.73
CA GLU A 94 -28.28 -6.98 -12.06
C GLU A 94 -27.83 -8.45 -12.02
N ILE A 95 -26.85 -8.79 -11.19
CA ILE A 95 -26.42 -10.17 -10.93
C ILE A 95 -27.59 -11.00 -10.38
N ASP A 96 -28.31 -10.50 -9.37
CA ASP A 96 -29.50 -11.15 -8.81
C ASP A 96 -30.56 -11.45 -9.89
N LEU A 97 -30.79 -10.49 -10.79
CA LEU A 97 -31.73 -10.66 -11.90
C LEU A 97 -31.24 -11.70 -12.91
N LEU A 98 -29.94 -11.74 -13.20
CA LEU A 98 -29.35 -12.71 -14.12
C LEU A 98 -29.39 -14.13 -13.53
N GLN A 99 -29.09 -14.30 -12.25
CA GLN A 99 -29.23 -15.58 -11.56
C GLN A 99 -30.67 -16.11 -11.63
N LYS A 100 -31.66 -15.24 -11.41
CA LYS A 100 -33.07 -15.62 -11.52
C LYS A 100 -33.49 -15.96 -12.95
N ARG A 101 -32.91 -15.30 -13.95
CA ARG A 101 -33.13 -15.65 -15.36
C ARG A 101 -32.51 -16.98 -15.72
N LEU A 102 -31.31 -17.28 -15.19
CA LEU A 102 -30.64 -18.56 -15.37
C LEU A 102 -31.48 -19.70 -14.77
N GLU A 103 -31.96 -19.54 -13.54
CA GLU A 103 -32.83 -20.52 -12.88
C GLU A 103 -34.10 -20.81 -13.69
N LEU A 104 -34.74 -19.76 -14.24
CA LEU A 104 -35.90 -19.90 -15.13
C LEU A 104 -35.55 -20.58 -16.45
N PHE A 105 -34.37 -20.31 -17.00
CA PHE A 105 -33.89 -20.94 -18.23
C PHE A 105 -33.62 -22.43 -18.01
N GLU A 106 -32.92 -22.79 -16.93
CA GLU A 106 -32.69 -24.18 -16.53
C GLU A 106 -34.00 -24.94 -16.33
N TYR A 107 -34.95 -24.34 -15.61
CA TYR A 107 -36.29 -24.91 -15.46
C TYR A 107 -36.99 -25.13 -16.81
N SER A 108 -36.82 -24.21 -17.76
CA SER A 108 -37.36 -24.35 -19.10
C SER A 108 -36.69 -25.49 -19.89
N LEU A 109 -35.38 -25.68 -19.75
CA LEU A 109 -34.66 -26.80 -20.34
C LEU A 109 -35.17 -28.14 -19.78
N THR A 110 -35.45 -28.19 -18.48
CA THR A 110 -36.05 -29.37 -17.82
C THR A 110 -37.43 -29.69 -18.39
N LEU A 111 -38.30 -28.68 -18.54
CA LEU A 111 -39.66 -28.86 -19.08
C LEU A 111 -39.69 -29.30 -20.55
N VAL A 112 -38.71 -28.91 -21.35
CA VAL A 112 -38.61 -29.29 -22.77
C VAL A 112 -37.94 -30.67 -22.94
N GLY A 113 -37.60 -31.35 -21.83
CA GLY A 113 -36.91 -32.65 -21.86
C GLY A 113 -35.46 -32.54 -22.33
N LEU A 114 -34.88 -31.34 -22.29
CA LEU A 114 -33.46 -31.10 -22.56
C LEU A 114 -32.62 -31.25 -21.28
N TYR A 115 -33.26 -31.20 -20.11
CA TYR A 115 -32.77 -31.68 -18.82
C TYR A 115 -33.70 -32.80 -18.31
N GLU A 116 -33.22 -34.04 -18.28
CA GLU A 116 -33.87 -35.13 -17.56
C GLU A 116 -32.96 -35.55 -16.39
N GLU A 117 -33.51 -35.64 -15.18
CA GLU A 117 -32.95 -36.47 -14.12
C GLU A 117 -33.24 -37.93 -14.50
N SER A 118 -32.22 -38.71 -14.85
CA SER A 118 -32.40 -40.13 -15.14
C SER A 118 -31.24 -40.98 -14.63
N ASP A 119 -31.56 -41.85 -13.67
CA ASP A 119 -30.79 -43.04 -13.33
C ASP A 119 -30.72 -43.99 -14.55
N GLN A 120 -29.59 -44.03 -15.27
CA GLN A 120 -29.00 -45.26 -15.87
C GLN A 120 -27.69 -45.01 -16.65
N ASP A 121 -26.71 -45.89 -16.37
CA ASP A 121 -25.41 -46.17 -17.03
C ASP A 121 -24.24 -45.16 -16.89
N ASN A 122 -23.25 -45.57 -16.07
CA ASN A 122 -22.19 -44.75 -15.45
C ASN A 122 -21.05 -44.29 -16.39
N SER A 123 -21.19 -44.44 -17.70
CA SER A 123 -20.17 -44.00 -18.68
C SER A 123 -20.67 -42.91 -19.63
N GLU A 124 -21.98 -42.80 -19.84
CA GLU A 124 -22.61 -41.77 -20.67
C GLU A 124 -22.92 -40.50 -19.87
N VAL A 125 -23.30 -40.67 -18.58
CA VAL A 125 -23.49 -39.57 -17.62
C VAL A 125 -22.18 -38.82 -17.38
N SER A 126 -21.06 -39.53 -17.18
CA SER A 126 -19.73 -38.93 -17.00
C SER A 126 -19.29 -38.12 -18.23
N ASN A 127 -19.61 -38.58 -19.45
CA ASN A 127 -19.30 -37.82 -20.68
C ASN A 127 -20.18 -36.57 -20.85
N ARG A 128 -21.46 -36.62 -20.49
CA ARG A 128 -22.34 -35.45 -20.58
C ARG A 128 -22.02 -34.40 -19.52
N GLU A 129 -21.76 -34.84 -18.29
CA GLU A 129 -21.34 -33.98 -17.20
C GLU A 129 -20.01 -33.29 -17.52
N LEU A 130 -19.03 -34.05 -18.05
CA LEU A 130 -17.78 -33.50 -18.55
C LEU A 130 -18.00 -32.47 -19.68
N SER A 131 -18.84 -32.77 -20.67
CA SER A 131 -19.14 -31.85 -21.77
C SER A 131 -19.77 -30.53 -21.29
N ASN A 132 -20.65 -30.59 -20.30
CA ASN A 132 -21.24 -29.40 -19.69
C ASN A 132 -20.18 -28.61 -18.90
N THR A 133 -19.32 -29.31 -18.16
CA THR A 133 -18.24 -28.71 -17.38
C THR A 133 -17.23 -28.00 -18.29
N ILE A 134 -16.85 -28.61 -19.42
CA ILE A 134 -16.01 -27.99 -20.46
C ILE A 134 -16.65 -26.72 -20.99
N SER A 135 -17.94 -26.78 -21.39
CA SER A 135 -18.64 -25.61 -21.94
C SER A 135 -18.66 -24.45 -20.94
N LYS A 136 -18.84 -24.74 -19.66
CA LYS A 136 -18.81 -23.75 -18.58
C LYS A 136 -17.41 -23.17 -18.35
N ALA A 137 -16.40 -24.02 -18.40
CA ALA A 137 -15.00 -23.63 -18.27
C ALA A 137 -14.57 -22.68 -19.41
N GLU A 138 -14.96 -22.99 -20.65
CA GLU A 138 -14.74 -22.16 -21.84
C GLU A 138 -15.48 -20.82 -21.71
N GLU A 139 -16.75 -20.82 -21.30
CA GLU A 139 -17.52 -19.60 -21.05
C GLU A 139 -16.81 -18.68 -20.04
N TRP A 140 -16.35 -19.21 -18.91
CA TRP A 140 -15.64 -18.42 -17.90
C TRP A 140 -14.28 -17.93 -18.38
N SER A 141 -13.56 -18.74 -19.15
CA SER A 141 -12.33 -18.29 -19.82
C SER A 141 -12.60 -17.08 -20.72
N GLU A 142 -13.63 -17.15 -21.56
CA GLU A 142 -13.97 -16.11 -22.53
C GLU A 142 -14.51 -14.83 -21.88
N LEU A 143 -15.30 -14.96 -20.81
CA LEU A 143 -15.99 -13.81 -20.20
C LEU A 143 -15.22 -13.20 -19.03
N LEU A 144 -14.51 -14.01 -18.27
CA LEU A 144 -13.90 -13.62 -17.00
C LEU A 144 -12.37 -13.66 -17.04
N PHE A 145 -11.78 -14.25 -18.09
CA PHE A 145 -10.34 -14.29 -18.32
C PHE A 145 -9.56 -14.92 -17.16
N TRP A 146 -10.18 -15.87 -16.45
CA TRP A 146 -9.55 -16.54 -15.32
C TRP A 146 -8.44 -17.51 -15.77
N SER A 147 -7.50 -17.77 -14.85
CA SER A 147 -6.49 -18.81 -15.06
C SER A 147 -7.12 -20.20 -15.09
N LYS A 148 -6.37 -21.17 -15.64
CA LYS A 148 -6.76 -22.58 -15.64
C LYS A 148 -7.06 -23.10 -14.23
N VAL A 149 -6.20 -22.73 -13.25
CA VAL A 149 -6.34 -23.13 -11.84
C VAL A 149 -7.60 -22.51 -11.24
N SER A 150 -7.78 -21.21 -11.45
CA SER A 150 -8.93 -20.47 -10.93
C SER A 150 -10.26 -21.00 -11.46
N ILE A 151 -10.32 -21.40 -12.74
CA ILE A 151 -11.49 -22.03 -13.34
C ILE A 151 -11.77 -23.39 -12.70
N ALA A 152 -10.76 -24.25 -12.56
CA ALA A 152 -10.92 -25.57 -11.94
C ALA A 152 -11.46 -25.49 -10.50
N GLU A 153 -10.89 -24.60 -9.69
CA GLU A 153 -11.33 -24.38 -8.31
C GLU A 153 -12.79 -23.93 -8.25
N ARG A 154 -13.17 -22.94 -9.08
CA ARG A 154 -14.54 -22.40 -9.10
C ARG A 154 -15.57 -23.37 -9.65
N LEU A 155 -15.20 -24.27 -10.56
CA LEU A 155 -16.10 -25.34 -11.02
C LEU A 155 -16.47 -26.28 -9.86
N VAL A 156 -15.54 -26.54 -8.95
CA VAL A 156 -15.79 -27.35 -7.74
C VAL A 156 -16.54 -26.54 -6.68
N GLU A 157 -16.11 -25.30 -6.42
CA GLU A 157 -16.63 -24.51 -5.31
C GLU A 157 -17.98 -23.86 -5.59
N ILE A 158 -18.23 -23.39 -6.81
CA ILE A 158 -19.44 -22.65 -7.18
C ILE A 158 -20.45 -23.60 -7.80
N GLU A 159 -20.07 -24.27 -8.89
CA GLU A 159 -20.96 -25.14 -9.67
C GLU A 159 -21.12 -26.55 -9.07
N LYS A 160 -20.33 -26.88 -8.04
CA LYS A 160 -20.37 -28.15 -7.32
C LYS A 160 -20.13 -29.38 -8.19
N PHE A 161 -19.37 -29.22 -9.28
CA PHE A 161 -18.91 -30.35 -10.08
C PHE A 161 -17.95 -31.23 -9.27
N PRO A 162 -17.91 -32.55 -9.53
CA PRO A 162 -16.88 -33.42 -8.99
C PRO A 162 -15.48 -32.93 -9.35
N GLU A 163 -14.54 -33.03 -8.41
CA GLU A 163 -13.17 -32.53 -8.57
C GLU A 163 -12.44 -33.20 -9.75
N ASP A 164 -12.65 -34.49 -9.97
CA ASP A 164 -12.08 -35.23 -11.10
C ASP A 164 -12.64 -34.73 -12.44
N ILE A 165 -13.93 -34.40 -12.50
CA ILE A 165 -14.57 -33.86 -13.70
C ILE A 165 -14.13 -32.41 -13.97
N ALA A 166 -14.03 -31.56 -12.94
CA ALA A 166 -13.53 -30.19 -13.09
C ALA A 166 -12.08 -30.15 -13.61
N ASN A 167 -11.21 -30.99 -13.03
CA ASN A 167 -9.83 -31.12 -13.47
C ASN A 167 -9.73 -31.66 -14.91
N GLN A 168 -10.54 -32.66 -15.26
CA GLN A 168 -10.57 -33.16 -16.63
C GLN A 168 -11.08 -32.10 -17.61
N ALA A 169 -12.09 -31.32 -17.23
CA ALA A 169 -12.66 -30.28 -18.09
C ALA A 169 -11.64 -29.19 -18.43
N VAL A 170 -10.85 -28.72 -17.46
CA VAL A 170 -9.83 -27.70 -17.74
C VAL A 170 -8.65 -28.23 -18.57
N GLU A 171 -8.43 -29.54 -18.60
CA GLU A 171 -7.44 -30.17 -19.50
C GLU A 171 -7.97 -30.34 -20.93
N GLU A 172 -9.29 -30.51 -21.11
CA GLU A 172 -9.92 -30.75 -22.41
C GLU A 172 -10.50 -29.49 -23.07
N MET A 173 -10.76 -28.43 -22.30
CA MET A 173 -11.27 -27.16 -22.83
C MET A 173 -10.28 -26.49 -23.78
N ASN A 174 -10.81 -25.73 -24.73
CA ASN A 174 -10.02 -24.93 -25.64
C ASN A 174 -9.98 -23.46 -25.20
N ALA A 175 -8.89 -23.05 -24.56
CA ALA A 175 -8.67 -21.67 -24.12
C ALA A 175 -7.24 -21.20 -24.37
N ASP A 176 -7.08 -19.90 -24.59
CA ASP A 176 -5.78 -19.24 -24.66
C ASP A 176 -5.51 -18.53 -23.32
N PHE A 177 -4.81 -19.22 -22.42
CA PHE A 177 -4.53 -18.68 -21.10
C PHE A 177 -3.51 -17.53 -21.11
N ASN A 178 -2.72 -17.39 -22.18
CA ASN A 178 -1.89 -16.19 -22.39
C ASN A 178 -2.77 -14.97 -22.68
N ASP A 179 -3.81 -15.13 -23.50
CA ASP A 179 -4.80 -14.07 -23.75
C ASP A 179 -5.61 -13.75 -22.49
N ASN A 180 -6.00 -14.77 -21.72
CA ASN A 180 -6.67 -14.56 -20.42
C ASN A 180 -5.79 -13.73 -19.46
N ALA A 181 -4.52 -14.09 -19.30
CA ALA A 181 -3.59 -13.35 -18.45
C ALA A 181 -3.43 -11.90 -18.91
N LEU A 182 -3.31 -11.67 -20.23
CA LEU A 182 -3.23 -10.33 -20.81
C LEU A 182 -4.49 -9.49 -20.58
N ASN A 183 -5.68 -10.07 -20.75
CA ASN A 183 -6.93 -9.36 -20.51
C ASN A 183 -7.15 -9.07 -19.01
N THR A 184 -6.77 -10.00 -18.13
CA THR A 184 -6.77 -9.76 -16.67
C THR A 184 -5.79 -8.64 -16.30
N ALA A 185 -4.58 -8.65 -16.85
CA ALA A 185 -3.59 -7.60 -16.66
C ALA A 185 -4.09 -6.22 -17.13
N ARG A 186 -4.72 -6.16 -18.31
CA ARG A 186 -5.37 -4.93 -18.82
C ARG A 186 -6.46 -4.43 -17.89
N ASN A 187 -7.35 -5.32 -17.45
CA ASN A 187 -8.42 -4.97 -16.52
C ASN A 187 -7.88 -4.39 -15.22
N TRP A 188 -6.84 -4.98 -14.62
CA TRP A 188 -6.23 -4.44 -13.40
C TRP A 188 -5.46 -3.15 -13.63
N SER A 189 -4.76 -3.03 -14.76
CA SER A 189 -4.10 -1.79 -15.16
C SER A 189 -5.12 -0.64 -15.28
N ASP A 190 -6.22 -0.87 -16.01
CA ASP A 190 -7.23 0.15 -16.29
C ASP A 190 -8.08 0.52 -15.06
N LEU A 191 -8.45 -0.47 -14.24
CA LEU A 191 -9.36 -0.26 -13.10
C LEU A 191 -8.61 0.14 -11.83
N LEU A 192 -7.42 -0.39 -11.60
CA LEU A 192 -6.70 -0.25 -10.32
C LEU A 192 -5.41 0.58 -10.46
N ASN A 193 -4.98 0.92 -11.67
CA ASN A 193 -3.73 1.64 -11.95
C ASN A 193 -2.51 0.97 -11.29
N TRP A 194 -2.50 -0.36 -11.24
CA TRP A 194 -1.40 -1.12 -10.65
C TRP A 194 -0.14 -1.08 -11.51
N SER A 195 1.03 -1.16 -10.86
CA SER A 195 2.30 -1.27 -11.58
C SER A 195 2.44 -2.64 -12.25
N ASN A 196 3.19 -2.72 -13.36
CA ASN A 196 3.45 -4.00 -14.04
C ASN A 196 4.02 -5.08 -13.10
N ALA A 197 4.88 -4.69 -12.15
CA ALA A 197 5.42 -5.63 -11.15
C ALA A 197 4.32 -6.17 -10.23
N THR A 198 3.43 -5.29 -9.75
CA THR A 198 2.29 -5.68 -8.93
C THR A 198 1.33 -6.58 -9.70
N ILE A 199 1.03 -6.25 -10.96
CA ILE A 199 0.16 -7.07 -11.82
C ILE A 199 0.78 -8.47 -12.02
N TRP A 200 2.07 -8.54 -12.36
CA TRP A 200 2.78 -9.80 -12.56
C TRP A 200 2.76 -10.70 -11.32
N GLU A 201 3.04 -10.13 -10.14
CA GLU A 201 3.01 -10.87 -8.87
C GLU A 201 1.59 -11.40 -8.59
N ASN A 202 0.57 -10.57 -8.77
CA ASN A 202 -0.81 -10.97 -8.46
C ASN A 202 -1.42 -11.92 -9.49
N LEU A 203 -0.98 -11.90 -10.76
CA LEU A 203 -1.40 -12.90 -11.75
C LEU A 203 -1.04 -14.31 -11.26
N GLN A 204 0.13 -14.47 -10.65
CA GLN A 204 0.57 -15.75 -10.10
C GLN A 204 -0.03 -16.04 -8.72
N GLU A 205 0.07 -15.09 -7.79
CA GLU A 205 -0.29 -15.34 -6.38
C GLU A 205 -1.80 -15.36 -6.12
N VAL A 206 -2.57 -14.55 -6.86
CA VAL A 206 -4.01 -14.39 -6.63
C VAL A 206 -4.82 -15.15 -7.67
N GLU A 207 -4.49 -14.98 -8.95
CA GLU A 207 -5.27 -15.62 -10.02
C GLU A 207 -4.75 -17.00 -10.40
N GLY A 208 -3.51 -17.36 -10.04
CA GLY A 208 -2.96 -18.70 -10.29
C GLY A 208 -2.50 -18.94 -11.73
N PHE A 209 -2.14 -17.88 -12.47
CA PHE A 209 -1.45 -18.01 -13.76
C PHE A 209 -0.04 -18.57 -13.58
N THR A 210 0.48 -19.21 -14.63
CA THR A 210 1.88 -19.64 -14.69
C THR A 210 2.83 -18.44 -14.85
N GLU A 211 4.12 -18.65 -14.55
CA GLU A 211 5.15 -17.63 -14.75
C GLU A 211 5.19 -17.19 -16.23
N GLU A 212 5.10 -18.14 -17.16
CA GLU A 212 5.12 -17.85 -18.60
C GLU A 212 3.90 -17.04 -19.06
N GLU A 213 2.70 -17.31 -18.53
CA GLU A 213 1.48 -16.55 -18.85
C GLU A 213 1.53 -15.13 -18.27
N ALA A 214 2.06 -14.99 -17.05
CA ALA A 214 2.26 -13.68 -16.43
C ALA A 214 3.32 -12.84 -17.18
N ASP A 215 4.43 -13.47 -17.59
CA ASP A 215 5.45 -12.84 -18.43
C ASP A 215 4.84 -12.37 -19.75
N TYR A 216 4.10 -13.25 -20.44
CA TYR A 216 3.42 -12.89 -21.68
C TYR A 216 2.47 -11.71 -21.49
N ALA A 217 1.68 -11.69 -20.42
CA ALA A 217 0.74 -10.62 -20.14
C ALA A 217 1.45 -9.27 -20.01
N ILE A 218 2.54 -9.20 -19.24
CA ILE A 218 3.30 -7.96 -19.04
C ILE A 218 4.04 -7.52 -20.30
N GLU A 219 4.62 -8.46 -21.05
CA GLU A 219 5.32 -8.14 -22.31
C GLU A 219 4.40 -7.53 -23.37
N ASN A 220 3.09 -7.80 -23.29
CA ASN A 220 2.08 -7.36 -24.25
C ASN A 220 1.11 -6.32 -23.68
N LEU A 221 1.38 -5.78 -22.48
CA LEU A 221 0.60 -4.73 -21.84
C LEU A 221 1.05 -3.35 -22.38
N GLU A 222 0.17 -2.65 -23.11
CA GLU A 222 0.44 -1.33 -23.72
C GLU A 222 0.27 -0.15 -22.74
#